data_AF-A0A4Y1PYQ2-F1
#
_entry.id   AF-A0A4Y1PYQ2-F1
#
_cell.length_a   1.000
_cell.length_b   1.000
_cell.length_c   1.000
_cell.angle_alpha   90.00
_cell.angle_beta   90.00
_cell.angle_gamma   90.00
#
_symmetry.space_group_name_H-M   'P 1'
#
loop_
_entity.id
_entity.type
_entity.pdbx_description
1 polymer ?
#
loop_
_entity_poly.entity_id
_entity_poly.type
_entity_poly.pdbx_seq_one_letter_code
_entity_poly.pdbx_strand_id
1 'polypeptide(L)' 'YCPGGPDSDFDYSTQSYTGYEPTSMRAIRARYDPYEQTRGRVEQLKALGHSVDKVEFIIMGGT' A
#
# COMPACT_ATOMS: atom_id res chain seq x y z
N TYR A 1 -19.10 10.92 1.63
CA TYR A 1 -17.98 11.48 2.38
C TYR A 1 -16.74 10.66 2.07
N CYS A 2 -15.57 11.29 1.90
CA CYS A 2 -14.30 10.64 1.58
C CYS A 2 -13.41 10.70 2.85
N PRO A 3 -13.12 9.58 3.51
CA PRO A 3 -12.31 9.56 4.73
C PRO A 3 -10.81 9.67 4.40
N GLY A 4 -9.98 10.05 5.36
CA GLY A 4 -8.53 10.04 5.19
C GLY A 4 -7.97 11.22 4.40
N GLY A 5 -6.68 11.14 4.10
CA GLY A 5 -5.94 12.19 3.40
C GLY A 5 -5.29 13.20 4.35
N PRO A 6 -4.53 14.16 3.80
CA PRO A 6 -3.68 15.07 4.59
C PRO A 6 -4.45 15.93 5.59
N ASP A 7 -5.71 16.25 5.27
CA ASP A 7 -6.59 17.12 6.07
C ASP A 7 -7.53 16.32 6.99
N SER A 8 -7.19 15.06 7.29
CA SER A 8 -8.01 14.19 8.13
C SER A 8 -7.33 13.85 9.45
N ASP A 9 -8.11 13.35 10.41
CA ASP A 9 -7.61 12.84 11.70
C ASP A 9 -6.84 11.51 11.56
N PHE A 10 -6.72 10.96 10.35
CA PHE A 10 -6.02 9.70 10.09
C PHE A 10 -4.56 9.97 9.69
N ASP A 11 -3.66 9.81 10.67
CA ASP A 11 -2.23 10.01 10.47
C ASP A 11 -1.66 9.18 9.32
N TYR A 12 -0.92 9.84 8.43
CA TYR A 12 -0.22 9.24 7.29
C TYR A 12 -1.11 8.43 6.34
N SER A 13 -2.43 8.64 6.33
CA SER A 13 -3.33 7.93 5.43
C SER A 13 -3.42 8.61 4.06
N THR A 14 -3.52 7.81 3.00
CA THR A 14 -3.85 8.31 1.66
C THR A 14 -5.32 8.68 1.56
N GLN A 15 -5.66 9.58 0.62
CA GLN A 15 -7.04 9.97 0.35
C GLN A 15 -7.95 8.76 0.13
N SER A 16 -9.12 8.74 0.78
CA SER A 16 -10.08 7.61 0.81
C SER A 16 -9.72 6.43 1.70
N TYR A 17 -8.61 6.49 2.46
CA TYR A 17 -8.14 5.38 3.33
C TYR A 17 -7.97 5.82 4.77
N THR A 18 -8.10 4.87 5.71
CA THR A 18 -7.95 5.13 7.15
C THR A 18 -6.53 4.89 7.66
N GLY A 19 -5.69 4.18 6.89
CA GLY A 19 -4.34 3.79 7.31
C GLY A 19 -4.31 2.40 7.96
N TYR A 20 -5.46 1.86 8.36
CA TYR A 20 -5.57 0.54 9.00
C TYR A 20 -5.72 -0.61 8.00
N GLU A 21 -5.92 -0.33 6.71
CA GLU A 21 -6.02 -1.38 5.70
C GLU A 21 -4.65 -2.05 5.52
N PRO A 22 -4.59 -3.38 5.29
CA PRO A 22 -3.31 -4.08 5.12
C PRO A 22 -2.42 -3.49 4.03
N THR A 23 -3.01 -2.94 2.96
CA THR A 23 -2.28 -2.25 1.89
C THR A 23 -1.74 -0.91 2.35
N SER A 24 -2.56 -0.11 3.05
CA SER A 24 -2.16 1.17 3.63
C SER A 24 -1.03 1.01 4.65
N MET A 25 -1.12 0.03 5.54
CA MET A 25 -0.07 -0.25 6.53
C MET A 25 1.27 -0.61 5.88
N ARG A 26 1.25 -1.39 4.79
CA ARG A 26 2.46 -1.67 4.00
C ARG A 26 3.03 -0.41 3.35
N ALA A 27 2.16 0.45 2.82
CA ALA A 27 2.56 1.72 2.20
C ALA A 27 3.21 2.66 3.23
N ILE A 28 2.59 2.83 4.40
CA ILE A 28 3.11 3.66 5.51
C ILE A 28 4.46 3.12 5.98
N ARG A 29 4.59 1.79 6.19
CA ARG A 29 5.87 1.17 6.58
C ARG A 29 6.98 1.41 5.55
N ALA A 30 6.64 1.39 4.26
CA ALA A 30 7.56 1.68 3.17
C ALA A 30 7.76 3.19 2.93
N ARG A 31 7.12 4.06 3.73
CA ARG A 31 7.09 5.53 3.52
C ARG A 31 6.68 5.93 2.10
N TYR A 32 5.79 5.15 1.50
CA TYR A 32 5.36 5.32 0.12
C TYR A 32 6.49 5.25 -0.93
N ASP A 33 7.64 4.66 -0.59
CA ASP A 33 8.68 4.35 -1.57
C ASP A 33 8.19 3.23 -2.51
N PRO A 34 8.09 3.50 -3.82
CA PRO A 34 7.47 2.57 -4.76
C PRO A 34 8.30 1.29 -4.95
N TYR A 35 9.63 1.38 -4.83
CA TYR A 35 10.51 0.22 -4.98
C TYR A 35 10.42 -0.69 -3.77
N GLU A 36 10.55 -0.14 -2.56
CA GLU A 36 10.47 -0.89 -1.31
C GLU A 36 9.09 -1.52 -1.08
N GLN A 37 8.01 -0.77 -1.36
CA GLN A 37 6.64 -1.29 -1.24
C GLN A 37 6.40 -2.47 -2.19
N THR A 38 6.85 -2.34 -3.44
CA THR A 38 6.69 -3.37 -4.47
C THR A 38 7.54 -4.59 -4.17
N ARG A 39 8.84 -4.40 -3.91
CA ARG A 39 9.79 -5.49 -3.62
C ARG A 39 9.31 -6.31 -2.42
N GLY A 40 8.95 -5.64 -1.33
CA GLY A 40 8.48 -6.32 -0.12
C GLY A 40 7.21 -7.14 -0.35
N ARG A 41 6.28 -6.67 -1.21
CA ARG A 41 5.07 -7.43 -1.52
C ARG A 41 5.37 -8.66 -2.39
N VAL A 42 6.27 -8.54 -3.36
CA VAL A 42 6.68 -9.66 -4.23
C VAL A 42 7.39 -10.73 -3.41
N GLU A 43 8.33 -10.34 -2.54
CA GLU A 43 9.05 -11.26 -1.66
C GLU A 43 8.11 -11.99 -0.69
N GLN A 44 7.14 -11.26 -0.11
CA GLN A 44 6.13 -11.87 0.74
C GLN A 44 5.32 -12.94 0.00
N LEU A 45 4.89 -12.69 -1.24
CA LEU A 45 4.15 -13.65 -2.05
C LEU A 45 4.99 -14.88 -2.39
N LYS A 46 6.27 -14.69 -2.74
CA LYS A 46 7.23 -15.79 -2.95
C LYS A 46 7.40 -16.65 -1.70
N ALA A 47 7.53 -16.02 -0.53
CA ALA A 47 7.69 -16.73 0.74
C ALA A 47 6.47 -17.57 1.12
N LEU A 48 5.27 -17.18 0.67
CA LEU A 48 4.04 -17.97 0.81
C LEU A 48 3.92 -19.09 -0.24
N GLY A 49 4.88 -19.22 -1.17
CA GLY A 49 4.90 -20.24 -2.20
C GLY A 49 4.19 -19.86 -3.51
N HIS A 50 3.79 -18.60 -3.69
CA HIS A 50 3.20 -18.17 -4.95
C HIS A 50 4.28 -17.95 -6.02
N SER A 51 4.07 -18.49 -7.22
CA SER A 51 4.80 -18.04 -8.41
C SER A 51 4.41 -16.60 -8.72
N VAL A 52 5.42 -15.78 -9.04
CA VAL A 52 5.29 -14.35 -9.33
C VAL A 52 6.05 -14.00 -10.62
N ASP A 53 6.08 -14.94 -11.57
CA ASP A 53 6.79 -14.78 -12.85
C ASP A 53 6.12 -13.73 -13.76
N LYS A 54 4.84 -13.45 -13.50
CA LYS A 54 4.05 -12.39 -14.14
C LYS A 54 3.17 -11.74 -13.08
N VAL A 55 3.14 -10.41 -13.05
CA VAL A 55 2.34 -9.63 -12.10
C VAL A 55 1.69 -8.45 -12.82
N GLU A 56 0.51 -8.05 -12.34
CA GLU A 56 -0.19 -6.83 -12.76
C GLU A 56 -0.17 -5.83 -11.62
N PHE A 57 0.11 -4.56 -11.93
CA PHE A 57 0.11 -3.49 -10.95
C PHE A 57 -1.24 -2.78 -10.93
N ILE A 58 -1.79 -2.61 -9.73
CA ILE A 58 -2.95 -1.76 -9.49
C ILE A 58 -2.50 -0.61 -8.60
N ILE A 59 -2.54 0.61 -9.15
CA ILE A 59 -2.24 1.84 -8.41
C ILE A 59 -3.56 2.35 -7.81
N MET A 60 -3.56 2.57 -6.50
CA MET A 60 -4.75 2.95 -5.73
C MET A 60 -4.37 4.06 -4.74
N GLY A 61 -5.32 4.97 -4.48
CA GLY A 61 -5.09 6.16 -3.67
C GLY A 61 -6.03 7.30 -4.04
N GLY A 62 -5.58 8.53 -3.80
CA GLY A 62 -6.19 9.75 -4.31
C GLY A 62 -5.62 10.21 -5.65
N THR A 63 -5.86 11.48 -5.98
CA THR A 63 -5.31 12.23 -7.12
C THR A 63 -4.26 13.22 -6.67
#